data_AF-A0A660QBW4-F1
#
_entry.id   AF-A0A660QBW4-F1
#
_cell.length_a   1.000
_cell.length_b   1.000
_cell.length_c   1.000
_cell.angle_alpha   90.00
_cell.angle_beta   90.00
_cell.angle_gamma   90.00
#
_symmetry.space_group_name_H-M   'P 1'
#
loop_
_entity.id
_entity.type
_entity.pdbx_description
1 polymer ?
#
loop_
_entity_poly.entity_id
_entity_poly.type
_entity_poly.pdbx_seq_one_letter_code
_entity_poly.pdbx_strand_id
1 'polypeptide(L)'
;MALTPFQEEVCRLIARNRVASGESYIAGGVALNVALDAPRLSRDIDIFHDSAEALQISWEQDRVLLEEQGLQVEVVRDAQAYVEAVIRSKDDQVLLQWVRDSAYRFFPLVEDECLGLTLHPFDLATNKVLALVGRLEIRDWIDVQESTRKIQPLGLLAWAACGKDPGFSPLAILNEAARSSHYSAEELDRLDFAGSPPDLAALSSRWKEMLKTAHQMIDLLPSEHAGQCLLEEDGKLFSGDLEQLESLLGKGENHWHCGTLGGVLPEIVG
;
A
#
# COMPACT_ATOMS: atom_id res chain seq x y z
N MET A 1 13.49 2.27 11.30
CA MET A 1 13.61 2.69 9.90
C MET A 1 13.11 1.56 9.03
N ALA A 2 12.19 1.86 8.10
CA ALA A 2 11.55 0.87 7.22
C ALA A 2 12.40 0.48 6.00
N LEU A 3 13.51 1.19 5.77
CA LEU A 3 14.49 0.97 4.71
C LEU A 3 15.85 0.60 5.31
N THR A 4 16.61 -0.25 4.63
CA THR A 4 18.04 -0.40 4.89
C THR A 4 18.81 0.81 4.34
N PRO A 5 20.04 1.08 4.82
CA PRO A 5 20.86 2.19 4.29
C PRO A 5 21.06 2.13 2.78
N PHE A 6 21.27 0.92 2.22
CA PHE A 6 21.46 0.76 0.78
C PHE A 6 20.16 0.97 -0.01
N GLN A 7 19.01 0.52 0.50
CA GLN A 7 17.72 0.82 -0.12
C GLN A 7 17.45 2.33 -0.14
N GLU A 8 17.76 3.03 0.95
CA GLU A 8 17.62 4.49 1.03
C GLU A 8 18.56 5.21 0.05
N GLU A 9 19.81 4.77 -0.07
CA GLU A 9 20.76 5.31 -1.06
C GLU A 9 20.22 5.17 -2.49
N VAL A 10 19.78 3.96 -2.86
CA VAL A 10 19.25 3.68 -4.20
C VAL A 10 17.97 4.49 -4.47
N CYS A 11 17.01 4.52 -3.52
CA CYS A 11 15.79 5.32 -3.66
C CYS A 11 16.10 6.80 -3.87
N ARG A 12 16.96 7.40 -3.04
CA ARG A 12 17.33 8.82 -3.15
C ARG A 12 17.98 9.16 -4.48
N LEU A 13 18.78 8.25 -5.02
CA LEU A 13 19.43 8.42 -6.31
C LEU A 13 18.39 8.55 -7.44
N ILE A 14 17.40 7.66 -7.46
CA ILE A 14 16.39 7.58 -8.53
C ILE A 14 15.11 8.41 -8.25
N ALA A 15 15.02 9.06 -7.08
CA ALA A 15 13.87 9.86 -6.65
C ALA A 15 13.59 11.05 -7.59
N ARG A 16 14.65 11.72 -8.08
CA ARG A 16 14.50 12.89 -8.96
C ARG A 16 13.85 12.54 -10.30
N ASN A 17 14.15 11.36 -10.85
CA ASN A 17 13.53 10.88 -12.09
C ASN A 17 12.01 10.76 -11.92
N ARG A 18 11.57 10.24 -10.77
CA ARG A 18 10.15 10.08 -10.43
C ARG A 18 9.44 11.43 -10.38
N VAL A 19 9.95 12.36 -9.57
CA VAL A 19 9.37 13.71 -9.45
C VAL A 19 9.34 14.44 -10.80
N ALA A 20 10.40 14.34 -11.60
CA ALA A 20 10.46 14.99 -12.91
C ALA A 20 9.47 14.38 -13.92
N SER A 21 9.22 13.07 -13.87
CA SER A 21 8.29 12.38 -14.77
C SER A 21 6.83 12.58 -14.39
N GLY A 22 6.50 12.56 -13.10
CA GLY A 22 5.11 12.54 -12.61
C GLY A 22 4.36 11.23 -12.84
N GLU A 23 4.96 10.25 -13.52
CA GLU A 23 4.31 8.99 -13.96
C GLU A 23 5.01 7.73 -13.41
N SER A 24 5.99 7.91 -12.53
CA SER A 24 6.76 6.85 -11.85
C SER A 24 6.75 7.12 -10.35
N TYR A 25 6.39 6.13 -9.54
CA TYR A 25 6.23 6.31 -8.09
C TYR A 25 6.51 5.02 -7.31
N ILE A 26 7.05 5.13 -6.10
CA ILE A 26 7.29 3.99 -5.21
C ILE A 26 5.96 3.56 -4.57
N ALA A 27 5.71 2.26 -4.57
CA ALA A 27 4.51 1.66 -4.02
C ALA A 27 4.86 0.46 -3.13
N GLY A 28 3.88 -0.45 -2.96
CA GLY A 28 4.11 -1.72 -2.30
C GLY A 28 4.46 -1.63 -0.81
N GLY A 29 5.15 -2.67 -0.33
CA GLY A 29 5.46 -2.83 1.09
C GLY A 29 6.39 -1.73 1.63
N VAL A 30 7.34 -1.27 0.82
CA VAL A 30 8.30 -0.22 1.21
C VAL A 30 7.59 1.10 1.48
N ALA A 31 6.83 1.61 0.51
CA ALA A 31 6.13 2.88 0.66
C ALA A 31 5.15 2.83 1.84
N LEU A 32 4.43 1.70 1.99
CA LEU A 32 3.50 1.54 3.11
C LEU A 32 4.22 1.54 4.46
N ASN A 33 5.32 0.80 4.59
CA ASN A 33 6.03 0.71 5.86
C ASN A 33 6.73 2.03 6.23
N VAL A 34 7.21 2.79 5.26
CA VAL A 34 7.74 4.15 5.47
C VAL A 34 6.61 5.08 5.94
N ALA A 35 5.49 5.13 5.21
CA ALA A 35 4.34 5.97 5.55
C ALA A 35 3.77 5.67 6.94
N LEU A 36 3.81 4.41 7.35
CA LEU A 36 3.28 3.95 8.63
C LEU A 36 4.30 4.02 9.76
N ASP A 37 5.59 4.24 9.51
CA ASP A 37 6.66 3.89 10.46
C ASP A 37 6.45 2.48 11.04
N ALA A 38 6.24 1.51 10.14
CA ALA A 38 6.01 0.11 10.50
C ALA A 38 7.33 -0.63 10.73
N PRO A 39 7.37 -1.60 11.67
CA PRO A 39 8.61 -2.30 11.99
C PRO A 39 9.05 -3.29 10.92
N ARG A 40 8.15 -3.79 10.05
CA ARG A 40 8.52 -4.77 9.01
C ARG A 40 9.41 -4.12 7.95
N LEU A 41 10.47 -4.80 7.55
CA LEU A 41 11.33 -4.40 6.43
C LEU A 41 10.86 -5.12 5.17
N SER A 42 10.78 -4.40 4.05
CA SER A 42 10.57 -5.03 2.73
C SER A 42 11.91 -5.35 2.09
N ARG A 43 11.95 -6.44 1.31
CA ARG A 43 13.17 -6.87 0.60
C ARG A 43 13.26 -6.30 -0.81
N ASP A 44 12.12 -5.99 -1.37
CA ASP A 44 11.84 -5.50 -2.71
C ASP A 44 11.36 -4.05 -2.66
N ILE A 45 11.73 -3.28 -3.68
CA ILE A 45 11.19 -1.93 -3.93
C ILE A 45 10.32 -2.00 -5.18
N ASP A 46 9.03 -1.74 -5.00
CA ASP A 46 8.04 -1.66 -6.07
C ASP A 46 7.97 -0.24 -6.64
N ILE A 47 8.13 -0.11 -7.96
CA ILE A 47 8.08 1.15 -8.69
C ILE A 47 6.96 1.02 -9.71
N PHE A 48 5.88 1.75 -9.52
CA PHE A 48 4.68 1.64 -10.32
C PHE A 48 4.61 2.73 -11.38
N HIS A 49 3.99 2.38 -12.50
CA HIS A 49 3.75 3.26 -13.64
C HIS A 49 2.33 3.10 -14.16
N ASP A 50 1.73 4.20 -14.61
CA ASP A 50 0.38 4.25 -15.17
C ASP A 50 0.30 3.64 -16.58
N SER A 51 1.43 3.52 -17.27
CA SER A 51 1.56 2.97 -18.62
C SER A 51 2.82 2.13 -18.79
N ALA A 52 2.80 1.22 -19.76
CA ALA A 52 3.98 0.41 -20.08
C ALA A 52 5.08 1.28 -20.73
N GLU A 53 4.69 2.32 -21.45
CA GLU A 53 5.60 3.28 -22.08
C GLU A 53 6.38 4.07 -21.01
N ALA A 54 5.68 4.61 -20.00
CA ALA A 54 6.31 5.30 -18.88
C ALA A 54 7.25 4.38 -18.10
N LEU A 55 6.87 3.11 -17.91
CA LEU A 55 7.71 2.09 -17.29
C LEU A 55 9.03 1.93 -18.03
N GLN A 56 8.99 1.71 -19.33
CA GLN A 56 10.20 1.46 -20.13
C GLN A 56 11.14 2.68 -20.16
N ILE A 57 10.58 3.89 -20.23
CA ILE A 57 11.35 5.14 -20.14
C ILE A 57 12.00 5.26 -18.76
N SER A 58 11.23 5.06 -17.69
CA SER A 58 11.72 5.14 -16.31
C SER A 58 12.79 4.08 -16.02
N TRP A 59 12.61 2.86 -16.52
CA TRP A 59 13.58 1.78 -16.37
C TRP A 59 14.92 2.13 -17.02
N GLU A 60 14.93 2.58 -18.28
CA GLU A 60 16.17 2.91 -18.98
C GLU A 60 16.89 4.10 -18.33
N GLN A 61 16.15 5.12 -17.88
CA GLN A 61 16.72 6.26 -17.16
C GLN A 61 17.32 5.84 -15.80
N ASP A 62 16.60 5.03 -15.03
CA ASP A 62 17.08 4.55 -13.73
C ASP A 62 18.30 3.64 -13.93
N ARG A 63 18.30 2.74 -14.92
CA ARG A 63 19.43 1.86 -15.24
C ARG A 63 20.70 2.63 -15.54
N VAL A 64 20.64 3.62 -16.44
CA VAL A 64 21.80 4.46 -16.78
C VAL A 64 22.33 5.18 -15.55
N LEU A 65 21.44 5.79 -14.76
CA LEU A 65 21.84 6.53 -13.55
C LEU A 65 22.52 5.62 -12.51
N LEU A 66 21.99 4.41 -12.30
CA LEU A 66 22.55 3.43 -11.37
C LEU A 66 23.96 2.98 -11.83
N GLU A 67 24.12 2.66 -13.12
CA GLU A 67 25.40 2.27 -13.71
C GLU A 67 26.43 3.41 -13.63
N GLU A 68 26.03 4.67 -13.84
CA GLU A 68 26.89 5.86 -13.73
C GLU A 68 27.38 6.11 -12.30
N GLN A 69 26.62 5.72 -11.28
CA GLN A 69 27.07 5.72 -9.88
C GLN A 69 27.96 4.52 -9.51
N GLY A 70 28.29 3.67 -10.49
CA GLY A 70 29.16 2.51 -10.30
C GLY A 70 28.47 1.32 -9.61
N LEU A 71 27.13 1.33 -9.53
CA LEU A 71 26.36 0.17 -9.08
C LEU A 71 26.24 -0.84 -10.21
N GLN A 72 26.20 -2.13 -9.87
CA GLN A 72 25.94 -3.19 -10.84
C GLN A 72 24.43 -3.40 -10.97
N VAL A 73 23.94 -3.47 -12.20
CA VAL A 73 22.54 -3.75 -12.52
C VAL A 73 22.44 -5.13 -13.16
N GLU A 74 21.83 -6.08 -12.46
CA GLU A 74 21.60 -7.43 -12.95
C GLU A 74 20.11 -7.60 -13.28
N VAL A 75 19.76 -7.63 -14.57
CA VAL A 75 18.38 -7.82 -15.02
C VAL A 75 17.97 -9.28 -14.84
N VAL A 76 16.94 -9.51 -14.01
CA VAL A 76 16.38 -10.85 -13.73
C VAL A 76 15.26 -11.15 -14.71
N ARG A 77 14.40 -10.16 -14.99
CA ARG A 77 13.27 -10.29 -15.91
C ARG A 77 13.03 -8.97 -16.64
N ASP A 78 12.75 -9.08 -17.94
CA ASP A 78 12.41 -7.95 -18.79
C ASP A 78 11.19 -8.30 -19.65
N ALA A 79 10.11 -7.57 -19.44
CA ALA A 79 8.87 -7.66 -20.20
C ALA A 79 8.26 -6.27 -20.33
N GLN A 80 7.40 -6.09 -21.34
CA GLN A 80 6.82 -4.78 -21.68
C GLN A 80 6.19 -4.05 -20.48
N ALA A 81 5.48 -4.78 -19.61
CA ALA A 81 4.75 -4.25 -18.47
C ALA A 81 5.41 -4.58 -17.10
N TYR A 82 6.61 -5.14 -17.11
CA TYR A 82 7.29 -5.60 -15.89
C TYR A 82 8.79 -5.76 -16.13
N VAL A 83 9.61 -5.05 -15.35
CA VAL A 83 11.06 -5.22 -15.31
C VAL A 83 11.49 -5.49 -13.88
N GLU A 84 12.39 -6.44 -13.68
CA GLU A 84 12.95 -6.79 -12.38
C GLU A 84 14.47 -6.86 -12.49
N ALA A 85 15.15 -6.14 -11.61
CA ALA A 85 16.59 -6.09 -11.57
C ALA A 85 17.12 -6.10 -10.13
N VAL A 86 18.24 -6.79 -9.93
CA VAL A 86 19.01 -6.73 -8.69
C VAL A 86 20.09 -5.67 -8.85
N ILE A 87 20.06 -4.69 -7.96
CA ILE A 87 21.09 -3.65 -7.88
C ILE A 87 22.07 -4.03 -6.80
N ARG A 88 23.37 -3.97 -7.11
CA ARG A 88 24.43 -4.43 -6.20
C ARG A 88 25.46 -3.34 -5.98
N SER A 89 25.80 -3.14 -4.71
CA SER A 89 27.05 -2.51 -4.31
C SER A 89 28.10 -3.60 -4.03
N LYS A 90 29.21 -3.25 -3.37
CA LYS A 90 30.23 -4.24 -2.97
C LYS A 90 29.73 -5.16 -1.86
N ASP A 91 28.93 -4.62 -0.94
CA ASP A 91 28.58 -5.27 0.33
C ASP A 91 27.08 -5.58 0.44
N ASP A 92 26.24 -4.93 -0.38
CA ASP A 92 24.78 -5.02 -0.30
C ASP A 92 24.11 -5.20 -1.67
N GLN A 93 22.86 -5.64 -1.63
CA GLN A 93 21.98 -5.75 -2.81
C GLN A 93 20.55 -5.33 -2.49
N VAL A 94 19.82 -4.89 -3.50
CA VAL A 94 18.38 -4.63 -3.42
C VAL A 94 17.69 -5.08 -4.71
N LEU A 95 16.50 -5.67 -4.57
CA LEU A 95 15.65 -6.01 -5.71
C LEU A 95 14.72 -4.83 -6.01
N LEU A 96 14.74 -4.34 -7.24
CA LEU A 96 13.78 -3.36 -7.73
C LEU A 96 12.90 -3.95 -8.81
N GLN A 97 11.62 -3.62 -8.75
CA GLN A 97 10.61 -4.06 -9.68
C GLN A 97 9.90 -2.83 -10.25
N TRP A 98 10.06 -2.60 -11.55
CA TRP A 98 9.28 -1.63 -12.32
C TRP A 98 8.04 -2.35 -12.86
N VAL A 99 6.85 -1.85 -12.52
CA VAL A 99 5.59 -2.56 -12.75
C VAL A 99 4.54 -1.60 -13.31
N ARG A 100 3.89 -1.99 -14.40
CA ARG A 100 2.74 -1.26 -14.90
C ARG A 100 1.53 -1.65 -14.06
N ASP A 101 0.92 -0.68 -13.39
CA ASP A 101 -0.26 -0.85 -12.55
C ASP A 101 -1.43 0.03 -13.05
N SER A 102 -2.58 -0.04 -12.40
CA SER A 102 -3.71 0.83 -12.63
C SER A 102 -3.41 2.25 -12.14
N ALA A 103 -3.73 3.24 -12.97
CA ALA A 103 -3.71 4.65 -12.57
C ALA A 103 -4.87 5.02 -11.62
N TYR A 104 -5.83 4.11 -11.41
CA TYR A 104 -7.00 4.36 -10.55
C TYR A 104 -6.59 4.36 -9.07
N ARG A 105 -6.79 5.51 -8.43
CA ARG A 105 -6.41 5.76 -7.03
C ARG A 105 -7.36 6.78 -6.40
N PHE A 106 -7.45 6.79 -5.08
CA PHE A 106 -8.30 7.73 -4.34
C PHE A 106 -7.66 9.10 -4.29
N PHE A 107 -6.39 9.17 -3.89
CA PHE A 107 -5.68 10.42 -3.70
C PHE A 107 -4.55 10.58 -4.71
N PRO A 108 -4.13 11.83 -5.01
CA PRO A 108 -2.96 12.08 -5.83
C PRO A 108 -1.70 11.45 -5.23
N LEU A 109 -0.65 11.37 -6.05
CA LEU A 109 0.68 11.01 -5.57
C LEU A 109 1.17 11.98 -4.50
N VAL A 110 1.93 11.44 -3.54
CA VAL A 110 2.54 12.20 -2.44
C VAL A 110 4.04 12.26 -2.68
N GLU A 111 4.60 13.47 -2.61
CA GLU A 111 6.05 13.66 -2.63
C GLU A 111 6.67 13.17 -1.31
N ASP A 112 7.78 12.45 -1.43
CA ASP A 112 8.58 11.97 -0.31
C ASP A 112 10.06 12.28 -0.57
N GLU A 113 10.76 12.78 0.45
CA GLU A 113 12.16 13.23 0.31
C GLU A 113 13.12 12.11 -0.11
N CYS A 114 12.83 10.87 0.29
CA CYS A 114 13.66 9.70 0.01
C CYS A 114 13.19 8.95 -1.24
N LEU A 115 11.88 8.77 -1.37
CA LEU A 115 11.25 7.93 -2.38
C LEU A 115 10.87 8.69 -3.67
N GLY A 116 10.89 10.03 -3.63
CA GLY A 116 10.48 10.89 -4.74
C GLY A 116 8.97 11.05 -4.78
N LEU A 117 8.28 10.14 -5.46
CA LEU A 117 6.80 10.09 -5.49
C LEU A 117 6.32 8.77 -4.94
N THR A 118 5.21 8.79 -4.20
CA THR A 118 4.60 7.61 -3.60
C THR A 118 3.07 7.64 -3.76
N LEU A 119 2.44 6.47 -3.66
CA LEU A 119 0.99 6.43 -3.44
C LEU A 119 0.63 6.98 -2.05
N HIS A 120 -0.50 7.66 -1.95
CA HIS A 120 -1.05 8.06 -0.65
C HIS A 120 -1.21 6.84 0.27
N PRO A 121 -1.00 6.96 1.60
CA PRO A 121 -1.05 5.83 2.52
C PRO A 121 -2.36 5.02 2.45
N PHE A 122 -3.49 5.70 2.24
CA PHE A 122 -4.78 5.04 2.02
C PHE A 122 -4.80 4.17 0.75
N ASP A 123 -4.20 4.64 -0.33
CA ASP A 123 -4.11 3.89 -1.58
C ASP A 123 -3.20 2.66 -1.43
N LEU A 124 -2.10 2.81 -0.70
CA LEU A 124 -1.22 1.69 -0.33
C LEU A 124 -1.95 0.64 0.50
N ALA A 125 -2.72 1.06 1.51
CA ALA A 125 -3.50 0.17 2.37
C ALA A 125 -4.60 -0.59 1.61
N THR A 126 -5.35 0.09 0.75
CA THR A 126 -6.40 -0.56 -0.06
C THR A 126 -5.81 -1.53 -1.08
N ASN A 127 -4.69 -1.19 -1.72
CA ASN A 127 -3.96 -2.13 -2.59
C ASN A 127 -3.47 -3.35 -1.79
N LYS A 128 -3.05 -3.13 -0.55
CA LYS A 128 -2.59 -4.21 0.34
C LYS A 128 -3.73 -5.15 0.76
N VAL A 129 -4.93 -4.62 1.00
CA VAL A 129 -6.14 -5.43 1.24
C VAL A 129 -6.46 -6.31 0.03
N LEU A 130 -6.36 -5.79 -1.19
CA LEU A 130 -6.56 -6.58 -2.41
C LEU A 130 -5.45 -7.63 -2.61
N ALA A 131 -4.20 -7.29 -2.32
CA ALA A 131 -3.09 -8.25 -2.37
C ALA A 131 -3.28 -9.41 -1.39
N LEU A 132 -3.73 -9.12 -0.15
CA LEU A 132 -4.01 -10.13 0.87
C LEU A 132 -4.98 -11.21 0.38
N VAL A 133 -6.09 -10.81 -0.24
CA VAL A 133 -7.09 -11.76 -0.75
C VAL A 133 -6.66 -12.48 -2.03
N GLY A 134 -5.70 -11.93 -2.77
CA GLY A 134 -5.18 -12.54 -4.00
C GLY A 134 -4.00 -13.51 -3.83
N ARG A 135 -3.15 -13.28 -2.81
CA ARG A 135 -1.85 -13.99 -2.66
C ARG A 135 -1.72 -14.79 -1.36
N LEU A 136 -2.47 -14.43 -0.32
CA LEU A 136 -2.45 -15.06 1.00
C LEU A 136 -1.07 -15.06 1.69
N GLU A 137 -0.25 -14.04 1.50
CA GLU A 137 1.08 -13.95 2.12
C GLU A 137 1.03 -13.32 3.52
N ILE A 138 1.80 -13.87 4.47
CA ILE A 138 1.87 -13.36 5.85
C ILE A 138 2.30 -11.87 5.92
N ARG A 139 3.13 -11.39 4.99
CA ARG A 139 3.53 -9.97 4.93
C ARG A 139 2.33 -9.07 4.69
N ASP A 140 1.40 -9.47 3.82
CA ASP A 140 0.22 -8.68 3.52
C ASP A 140 -0.74 -8.69 4.70
N TRP A 141 -0.84 -9.82 5.41
CA TRP A 141 -1.65 -9.92 6.64
C TRP A 141 -1.15 -9.00 7.76
N ILE A 142 0.16 -8.87 7.92
CA ILE A 142 0.77 -7.95 8.90
C ILE A 142 0.55 -6.49 8.45
N ASP A 143 0.81 -6.19 7.19
CA ASP A 143 0.66 -4.84 6.64
C ASP A 143 -0.79 -4.32 6.73
N VAL A 144 -1.78 -5.18 6.46
CA VAL A 144 -3.21 -4.83 6.62
C VAL A 144 -3.55 -4.54 8.08
N GLN A 145 -2.99 -5.29 9.04
CA GLN A 145 -3.22 -5.03 10.47
C GLN A 145 -2.62 -3.70 10.92
N GLU A 146 -1.42 -3.35 10.43
CA GLU A 146 -0.82 -2.05 10.73
C GLU A 146 -1.59 -0.92 10.04
N SER A 147 -2.03 -1.11 8.79
CA SER A 147 -2.90 -0.16 8.07
C SER A 147 -4.22 0.05 8.81
N THR A 148 -4.83 -1.02 9.32
CA THR A 148 -6.07 -0.97 10.10
C THR A 148 -5.93 -0.12 11.36
N ARG A 149 -4.74 -0.16 11.98
CA ARG A 149 -4.46 0.59 13.22
C ARG A 149 -4.09 2.05 12.99
N LYS A 150 -3.43 2.37 11.87
CA LYS A 150 -2.79 3.66 11.64
C LYS A 150 -3.46 4.52 10.57
N ILE A 151 -4.27 3.92 9.69
CA ILE A 151 -4.92 4.62 8.58
C ILE A 151 -6.43 4.65 8.81
N GLN A 152 -7.08 3.49 8.73
CA GLN A 152 -8.54 3.41 8.73
C GLN A 152 -8.98 1.97 9.05
N PRO A 153 -10.08 1.75 9.80
CA PRO A 153 -10.57 0.41 10.14
C PRO A 153 -10.71 -0.54 8.95
N LEU A 154 -10.46 -1.84 9.18
CA LEU A 154 -10.45 -2.89 8.14
C LEU A 154 -11.76 -2.93 7.33
N GLY A 155 -12.91 -2.71 7.97
CA GLY A 155 -14.21 -2.67 7.28
C GLY A 155 -14.25 -1.57 6.23
N LEU A 156 -13.71 -0.39 6.53
CA LEU A 156 -13.65 0.77 5.64
C LEU A 156 -12.56 0.63 4.57
N LEU A 157 -11.43 0.00 4.90
CA LEU A 157 -10.42 -0.35 3.89
C LEU A 157 -10.95 -1.36 2.89
N ALA A 158 -11.64 -2.41 3.34
CA ALA A 158 -12.31 -3.39 2.47
C ALA A 158 -13.44 -2.76 1.66
N TRP A 159 -14.20 -1.84 2.28
CA TRP A 159 -15.24 -1.06 1.62
C TRP A 159 -14.72 -0.24 0.46
N ALA A 160 -13.61 0.48 0.64
CA ALA A 160 -13.01 1.26 -0.44
C ALA A 160 -12.29 0.38 -1.47
N ALA A 161 -11.60 -0.68 -1.04
CA ALA A 161 -10.85 -1.58 -1.90
C ALA A 161 -11.70 -2.19 -3.03
N CYS A 162 -12.99 -2.48 -2.81
CA CYS A 162 -13.86 -3.00 -3.87
C CYS A 162 -14.09 -1.99 -5.02
N GLY A 163 -13.89 -0.70 -4.78
CA GLY A 163 -13.96 0.33 -5.83
C GLY A 163 -12.78 0.25 -6.81
N LYS A 164 -11.67 -0.40 -6.42
CA LYS A 164 -10.51 -0.63 -7.27
C LYS A 164 -10.61 -1.94 -8.07
N ASP A 165 -11.36 -2.90 -7.57
CA ASP A 165 -11.61 -4.18 -8.23
C ASP A 165 -13.12 -4.54 -8.20
N PRO A 166 -13.86 -4.23 -9.28
CA PRO A 166 -15.29 -4.51 -9.39
C PRO A 166 -15.67 -6.00 -9.29
N GLY A 167 -14.69 -6.92 -9.35
CA GLY A 167 -14.90 -8.35 -9.12
C GLY A 167 -15.21 -8.69 -7.67
N PHE A 168 -14.97 -7.78 -6.73
CA PHE A 168 -15.18 -7.99 -5.31
C PHE A 168 -16.29 -7.10 -4.73
N SER A 169 -16.98 -7.61 -3.72
CA SER A 169 -17.76 -6.79 -2.79
C SER A 169 -16.99 -6.62 -1.47
N PRO A 170 -17.32 -5.62 -0.63
CA PRO A 170 -16.68 -5.45 0.68
C PRO A 170 -16.74 -6.72 1.54
N LEU A 171 -17.89 -7.39 1.57
CA LEU A 171 -18.08 -8.65 2.29
C LEU A 171 -17.29 -9.80 1.66
N ALA A 172 -17.17 -9.87 0.33
CA ALA A 172 -16.34 -10.89 -0.31
C ALA A 172 -14.87 -10.75 0.08
N ILE A 173 -14.35 -9.52 0.15
CA ILE A 173 -12.99 -9.23 0.61
C ILE A 173 -12.80 -9.71 2.05
N LEU A 174 -13.72 -9.36 2.97
CA LEU A 174 -13.60 -9.80 4.37
C LEU A 174 -13.68 -11.32 4.52
N ASN A 175 -14.54 -11.99 3.76
CA ASN A 175 -14.67 -13.44 3.80
C ASN A 175 -13.41 -14.15 3.33
N GLU A 176 -12.78 -13.67 2.26
CA GLU A 176 -11.51 -14.23 1.78
C GLU A 176 -10.36 -13.91 2.74
N ALA A 177 -10.29 -12.69 3.26
CA ALA A 177 -9.30 -12.30 4.28
C ALA A 177 -9.44 -13.12 5.59
N ALA A 178 -10.66 -13.53 5.94
CA ALA A 178 -10.91 -14.38 7.10
C ALA A 178 -10.42 -15.82 6.91
N ARG A 179 -10.37 -16.32 5.66
CA ARG A 179 -9.86 -17.66 5.34
C ARG A 179 -8.34 -17.74 5.40
N SER A 180 -7.66 -16.63 5.13
CA SER A 180 -6.22 -16.58 4.91
C SER A 180 -5.38 -16.40 6.18
N SER A 181 -5.96 -16.52 7.38
CA SER A 181 -5.30 -16.10 8.63
C SER A 181 -4.57 -17.20 9.41
N HIS A 182 -4.25 -18.33 8.78
CA HIS A 182 -3.55 -19.44 9.43
C HIS A 182 -2.08 -19.46 9.03
N TYR A 183 -1.30 -18.60 9.69
CA TYR A 183 0.14 -18.52 9.49
C TYR A 183 0.92 -19.23 10.59
N SER A 184 2.08 -19.77 10.23
CA SER A 184 3.02 -20.45 11.12
C SER A 184 4.13 -19.52 11.62
N ALA A 185 4.80 -19.91 12.71
CA ALA A 185 5.99 -19.20 13.19
C ALA A 185 7.12 -19.21 12.13
N GLU A 186 7.26 -20.31 11.38
CA GLU A 186 8.26 -20.41 10.30
C GLU A 186 8.05 -19.40 9.18
N GLU A 187 6.79 -19.08 8.84
CA GLU A 187 6.48 -18.03 7.86
C GLU A 187 6.81 -16.64 8.38
N LEU A 188 6.58 -16.40 9.68
CA LEU A 188 6.92 -15.13 10.33
C LEU A 188 8.43 -14.93 10.43
N ASP A 189 9.18 -15.97 10.76
CA ASP A 189 10.65 -15.96 10.87
C ASP A 189 11.34 -15.69 9.53
N ARG A 190 10.63 -15.85 8.40
CA ARG A 190 11.13 -15.49 7.07
C ARG A 190 10.99 -14.01 6.76
N LEU A 191 10.33 -13.21 7.60
CA LEU A 191 10.21 -11.78 7.44
C LEU A 191 11.25 -11.05 8.28
N ASP A 192 11.64 -9.87 7.82
CA ASP A 192 12.60 -9.02 8.51
C ASP A 192 11.86 -7.90 9.28
N PHE A 193 12.30 -7.61 10.49
CA PHE A 193 11.72 -6.56 11.34
C PHE A 193 12.83 -5.69 11.95
N ALA A 194 12.55 -4.40 12.06
CA ALA A 194 13.27 -3.48 12.92
C ALA A 194 12.94 -3.83 14.38
N GLY A 195 13.84 -4.57 15.03
CA GLY A 195 13.67 -5.03 16.40
C GLY A 195 13.13 -6.46 16.49
N SER A 196 12.37 -6.75 17.55
CA SER A 196 11.81 -8.09 17.75
C SER A 196 10.59 -8.32 16.85
N PRO A 197 10.45 -9.52 16.26
CA PRO A 197 9.25 -9.86 15.50
C PRO A 197 8.00 -9.82 16.41
N PRO A 198 6.82 -9.55 15.85
CA PRO A 198 5.58 -9.50 16.61
C PRO A 198 5.17 -10.88 17.13
N ASP A 199 4.41 -10.92 18.22
CA ASP A 199 3.84 -12.18 18.72
C ASP A 199 2.68 -12.66 17.83
N LEU A 200 2.84 -13.85 17.24
CA LEU A 200 1.88 -14.40 16.27
C LEU A 200 0.51 -14.70 16.89
N ALA A 201 0.45 -15.11 18.16
CA ALA A 201 -0.80 -15.37 18.86
C ALA A 201 -1.58 -14.07 19.12
N ALA A 202 -0.87 -13.00 19.50
CA ALA A 202 -1.42 -11.67 19.65
C ALA A 202 -1.92 -11.10 18.32
N LEU A 203 -1.17 -11.26 17.23
CA LEU A 203 -1.62 -10.88 15.88
C LEU A 203 -2.89 -11.65 15.49
N SER A 204 -2.91 -12.96 15.72
CA SER A 204 -4.08 -13.81 15.40
C SER A 204 -5.32 -13.42 16.20
N SER A 205 -5.15 -13.03 17.47
CA SER A 205 -6.25 -12.61 18.34
C SER A 205 -6.82 -11.26 17.89
N ARG A 206 -5.92 -10.31 17.61
CA ARG A 206 -6.26 -8.99 17.07
C ARG A 206 -6.98 -9.08 15.73
N TRP A 207 -6.51 -9.96 14.84
CA TRP A 207 -7.13 -10.16 13.53
C TRP A 207 -8.59 -10.58 13.63
N LYS A 208 -8.91 -11.49 14.57
CA LYS A 208 -10.31 -11.92 14.81
C LYS A 208 -11.19 -10.76 15.28
N GLU A 209 -10.66 -9.89 16.14
CA GLU A 209 -11.36 -8.69 16.60
C GLU A 209 -11.57 -7.69 15.45
N MET A 210 -10.52 -7.43 14.65
CA MET A 210 -10.59 -6.57 13.47
C MET A 210 -11.64 -7.07 12.47
N LEU A 211 -11.67 -8.37 12.18
CA LEU A 211 -12.68 -8.96 11.31
C LEU A 211 -14.08 -8.80 11.89
N LYS A 212 -14.28 -9.09 13.18
CA LYS A 212 -15.58 -8.93 13.82
C LYS A 212 -16.08 -7.48 13.69
N THR A 213 -15.25 -6.51 14.05
CA THR A 213 -15.59 -5.08 13.94
C THR A 213 -15.83 -4.68 12.48
N ALA A 214 -15.02 -5.18 11.54
CA ALA A 214 -15.15 -4.87 10.12
C ALA A 214 -16.50 -5.30 9.53
N HIS A 215 -17.01 -6.49 9.91
CA HIS A 215 -18.35 -6.92 9.50
C HIS A 215 -19.43 -5.99 10.05
N GLN A 216 -19.36 -5.65 11.33
CA GLN A 216 -20.32 -4.73 11.95
C GLN A 216 -20.29 -3.34 11.31
N MET A 217 -19.11 -2.84 10.96
CA MET A 217 -18.98 -1.57 10.24
C MET A 217 -19.64 -1.64 8.87
N ILE A 218 -19.37 -2.68 8.08
CA ILE A 218 -19.97 -2.82 6.73
C ILE A 218 -21.50 -2.85 6.79
N ASP A 219 -22.09 -3.49 7.81
CA ASP A 219 -23.55 -3.54 7.98
C ASP A 219 -24.19 -2.14 8.21
N LEU A 220 -23.41 -1.15 8.65
CA LEU A 220 -23.86 0.23 8.86
C LEU A 220 -23.69 1.13 7.63
N LEU A 221 -22.81 0.77 6.70
CA LEU A 221 -22.42 1.65 5.59
C LEU A 221 -23.51 1.66 4.50
N PRO A 222 -23.89 2.83 3.97
CA PRO A 222 -24.89 2.91 2.89
C PRO A 222 -24.34 2.35 1.57
N SER A 223 -25.00 1.32 1.03
CA SER A 223 -24.54 0.53 -0.12
C SER A 223 -24.23 1.34 -1.39
N GLU A 224 -24.88 2.48 -1.59
CA GLU A 224 -24.67 3.40 -2.71
C GLU A 224 -23.27 4.03 -2.73
N HIS A 225 -22.57 4.02 -1.59
CA HIS A 225 -21.21 4.55 -1.44
C HIS A 225 -20.14 3.45 -1.46
N ALA A 226 -20.49 2.21 -1.81
CA ALA A 226 -19.54 1.11 -1.92
C ALA A 226 -18.38 1.47 -2.88
N GLY A 227 -17.14 1.19 -2.45
CA GLY A 227 -15.95 1.53 -3.22
C GLY A 227 -15.45 2.96 -3.06
N GLN A 228 -16.06 3.76 -2.17
CA GLN A 228 -15.63 5.12 -1.84
C GLN A 228 -14.86 5.16 -0.52
N CYS A 229 -13.95 6.12 -0.38
CA CYS A 229 -13.22 6.38 0.86
C CYS A 229 -14.10 7.23 1.80
N LEU A 230 -14.22 6.81 3.06
CA LEU A 230 -14.96 7.55 4.08
C LEU A 230 -14.03 8.56 4.77
N LEU A 231 -14.41 9.84 4.68
CA LEU A 231 -13.76 10.96 5.31
C LEU A 231 -14.64 11.60 6.39
N GLU A 232 -13.99 12.24 7.36
CA GLU A 232 -14.60 13.18 8.29
C GLU A 232 -14.90 14.53 7.58
N GLU A 233 -15.69 15.39 8.22
CA GLU A 233 -16.08 16.71 7.69
C GLU A 233 -14.87 17.59 7.32
N ASP A 234 -13.74 17.45 8.04
CA ASP A 234 -12.50 18.17 7.76
C ASP A 234 -11.64 17.54 6.64
N GLY A 235 -12.17 16.52 5.96
CA GLY A 235 -11.55 15.79 4.87
C GLY A 235 -10.46 14.81 5.27
N LYS A 236 -10.26 14.56 6.57
CA LYS A 236 -9.35 13.49 7.02
C LYS A 236 -10.01 12.12 6.90
N LEU A 237 -9.18 11.10 6.79
CA LEU A 237 -9.64 9.70 6.84
C LEU A 237 -10.30 9.42 8.19
N PHE A 238 -11.49 8.83 8.18
CA PHE A 238 -12.11 8.36 9.40
C PHE A 238 -11.31 7.20 10.01
N SER A 239 -10.93 7.34 11.28
CA SER A 239 -10.10 6.36 12.01
C SER A 239 -10.74 5.88 13.33
N GLY A 240 -12.00 6.24 13.56
CA GLY A 240 -12.73 5.90 14.78
C GLY A 240 -13.22 4.45 14.86
N ASP A 241 -13.82 4.11 15.99
CA ASP A 241 -14.46 2.82 16.23
C ASP A 241 -15.90 2.74 15.71
N LEU A 242 -16.60 1.66 16.04
CA LEU A 242 -17.98 1.41 15.59
C LEU A 242 -18.98 2.44 16.13
N GLU A 243 -18.86 2.84 17.40
CA GLU A 243 -19.77 3.82 18.01
C GLU A 243 -19.57 5.21 17.40
N GLN A 244 -18.30 5.56 17.15
CA GLN A 244 -17.95 6.80 16.46
C GLN A 244 -18.45 6.80 15.01
N LEU A 245 -18.40 5.66 14.32
CA LEU A 245 -18.92 5.51 12.95
C LEU A 245 -20.45 5.71 12.92
N GLU A 246 -21.19 5.06 13.83
CA GLU A 246 -22.64 5.24 13.94
C GLU A 246 -23.02 6.71 14.19
N SER A 247 -22.27 7.39 15.07
CA SER A 247 -22.46 8.79 15.37
C SER A 247 -22.18 9.70 14.16
N LEU A 248 -21.05 9.48 13.47
CA LEU A 248 -20.66 10.23 12.27
C LEU A 248 -21.73 10.13 11.17
N LEU A 249 -22.18 8.90 10.87
CA LEU A 249 -23.23 8.65 9.88
C LEU A 249 -24.58 9.23 10.31
N GLY A 250 -24.94 9.11 11.58
CA GLY A 250 -26.21 9.61 12.11
C GLY A 250 -26.35 11.13 12.07
N LYS A 251 -25.23 11.85 12.13
CA LYS A 251 -25.20 13.32 12.03
C LYS A 251 -25.01 13.85 10.60
N GLY A 252 -24.58 13.00 9.66
CA GLY A 252 -24.22 13.43 8.32
C GLY A 252 -22.89 14.19 8.26
N GLU A 253 -22.01 13.98 9.25
CA GLU A 253 -20.64 14.58 9.31
C GLU A 253 -19.65 13.80 8.42
N ASN A 254 -20.14 12.92 7.55
CA ASN A 254 -19.37 12.07 6.66
C ASN A 254 -19.24 12.65 5.25
N HIS A 255 -18.07 12.50 4.65
CA HIS A 255 -17.84 12.76 3.24
C HIS A 255 -17.37 11.50 2.52
N TRP A 256 -17.90 11.27 1.32
CA TRP A 256 -17.55 10.10 0.52
C TRP A 256 -16.71 10.48 -0.68
N HIS A 257 -15.47 10.01 -0.67
CA HIS A 257 -14.46 10.38 -1.66
C HIS A 257 -14.26 9.26 -2.68
N CYS A 258 -14.48 9.57 -3.96
CA CYS A 258 -14.35 8.61 -5.06
C CYS A 258 -12.92 8.56 -5.60
N GLY A 259 -12.49 7.36 -6.02
CA GLY A 259 -11.27 7.22 -6.79
C GLY A 259 -11.43 7.72 -8.23
N THR A 260 -10.32 8.15 -8.82
CA THR A 260 -10.24 8.61 -10.20
C THR A 260 -8.94 8.14 -10.85
N LEU A 261 -8.81 8.29 -12.17
CA LEU A 261 -7.52 8.13 -12.83
C LEU A 261 -6.59 9.25 -12.36
N GLY A 262 -5.45 8.90 -11.76
CA GLY A 262 -4.49 9.85 -11.20
C GLY A 262 -4.80 10.31 -9.76
N GLY A 263 -6.02 10.07 -9.27
CA GLY A 263 -6.46 10.53 -7.95
C GLY A 263 -6.80 12.01 -7.91
N VAL A 264 -7.59 12.40 -6.91
CA VAL A 264 -8.01 13.80 -6.73
C VAL A 264 -8.09 14.13 -5.24
N LEU A 265 -7.82 15.37 -4.88
CA LEU A 265 -8.05 15.83 -3.50
C LEU A 265 -9.56 15.89 -3.23
N PRO A 266 -10.02 15.56 -2.02
CA PRO A 266 -11.43 15.64 -1.69
C PRO A 266 -11.93 17.10 -1.76
N GLU A 267 -13.10 17.29 -2.37
CA GLU A 267 -13.79 18.58 -2.35
C GLU A 267 -14.57 18.71 -1.04
N ILE A 268 -13.97 19.36 -0.05
CA ILE A 268 -14.65 19.67 1.21
C ILE A 268 -15.52 20.90 0.96
N VAL A 269 -16.82 20.69 0.78
CA VAL A 269 -17.81 21.77 0.70
C VAL A 269 -18.11 22.22 2.12
N GLY A 270 -17.52 23.35 2.53
CA GLY A 270 -17.85 24.04 3.78
C GLY A 270 -19.07 24.96 3.66
#